data_AF-T1C977-F1
#
_entry.id   AF-T1C977-F1
#
_cell.length_a   1.000
_cell.length_b   1.000
_cell.length_c   1.000
_cell.angle_alpha   90.00
_cell.angle_beta   90.00
_cell.angle_gamma   90.00
#
_symmetry.space_group_name_H-M   'P 1'
#
loop_
_entity.id
_entity.type
_entity.pdbx_description
1 polymer ?
#
loop_
_entity_poly.entity_id
_entity_poly.type
_entity_poly.pdbx_seq_one_letter_code
_entity_poly.pdbx_strand_id
1 'polypeptide(L)'
;MVKGGELTPCEFVNVESEFAAMSVAIGASAAGARSYTATASQGLLFMIEAVYNAAGLGLPIVMTLANRAIGAPINIWNDHTDSMAVRDSGWIQLYAETNQDAV
;
A
#
# COMPACT_ATOMS: atom_id res chain seq x y z
N MET A 1 -3.20 -18.87 1.89
CA MET A 1 -3.30 -18.37 3.28
C MET A 1 -4.61 -17.62 3.56
N VAL A 2 -4.69 -16.28 3.54
CA VAL A 2 -5.93 -15.57 3.96
C VAL A 2 -7.13 -15.88 3.07
N LYS A 3 -7.03 -15.68 1.74
CA LYS A 3 -8.12 -15.97 0.79
C LYS A 3 -8.57 -17.44 0.82
N GLY A 4 -7.66 -18.35 1.18
CA GLY A 4 -7.95 -19.78 1.32
C GLY A 4 -8.51 -20.19 2.68
N GLY A 5 -8.67 -19.25 3.63
CA GLY A 5 -9.16 -19.51 4.99
C GLY A 5 -8.14 -20.17 5.93
N GLU A 6 -6.90 -20.36 5.49
CA GLU A 6 -5.84 -21.02 6.28
C GLU A 6 -5.28 -20.09 7.38
N LEU A 7 -5.41 -18.77 7.21
CA LEU A 7 -4.97 -17.78 8.20
C LEU A 7 -6.19 -17.12 8.85
N THR A 8 -6.42 -17.44 10.12
CA THR A 8 -7.47 -16.85 10.96
C THR A 8 -6.85 -16.06 12.11
N PRO A 9 -7.50 -14.98 12.61
CA PRO A 9 -8.74 -14.36 12.13
C PRO A 9 -8.47 -13.21 11.14
N CYS A 10 -8.24 -13.51 9.85
CA CYS A 10 -7.94 -12.52 8.82
C CYS A 10 -8.96 -12.57 7.67
N GLU A 11 -9.17 -11.43 7.01
CA GLU A 11 -10.04 -11.31 5.84
C GLU A 11 -9.27 -10.72 4.66
N PHE A 12 -9.56 -11.21 3.45
CA PHE A 12 -9.01 -10.68 2.21
C PHE A 12 -10.15 -10.08 1.39
N VAL A 13 -10.15 -8.75 1.27
CA VAL A 13 -11.19 -8.00 0.56
C VAL A 13 -10.65 -7.56 -0.80
N ASN A 14 -11.28 -8.05 -1.88
CA ASN A 14 -11.03 -7.51 -3.21
C ASN A 14 -11.91 -6.28 -3.42
N VAL A 15 -11.28 -5.21 -3.87
CA VAL A 15 -11.91 -3.95 -4.23
C VAL A 15 -11.72 -3.68 -5.71
N GLU A 16 -12.44 -2.71 -6.24
CA GLU A 16 -12.41 -2.33 -7.66
C GLU A 16 -11.23 -1.40 -8.03
N SER A 17 -10.59 -0.78 -7.04
CA SER A 17 -9.51 0.18 -7.24
C SER A 17 -8.55 0.28 -6.05
N GLU A 18 -7.34 0.80 -6.27
CA GLU A 18 -6.38 1.07 -5.21
C GLU A 18 -6.84 2.18 -4.26
N PHE A 19 -7.61 3.17 -4.77
CA PHE A 19 -8.25 4.18 -3.91
C PHE A 19 -9.21 3.52 -2.91
N ALA A 20 -10.06 2.61 -3.37
CA ALA A 20 -10.93 1.83 -2.48
C ALA A 20 -10.13 0.91 -1.58
N ALA A 21 -9.00 0.36 -2.02
CA ALA A 21 -8.16 -0.52 -1.20
C ALA A 21 -7.65 0.22 0.05
N MET A 22 -7.14 1.44 -0.11
CA MET A 22 -6.73 2.26 1.03
C MET A 22 -7.93 2.72 1.85
N SER A 23 -9.06 3.05 1.21
CA SER A 23 -10.27 3.47 1.93
C SER A 23 -10.79 2.36 2.85
N VAL A 24 -10.79 1.11 2.38
CA VAL A 24 -11.11 -0.07 3.20
C VAL A 24 -10.07 -0.26 4.31
N ALA A 25 -8.78 -0.09 4.02
CA ALA A 25 -7.72 -0.18 5.04
C ALA A 25 -7.86 0.90 6.13
N ILE A 26 -8.21 2.13 5.77
CA ILE A 26 -8.52 3.23 6.70
C ILE A 26 -9.70 2.84 7.59
N GLY A 27 -10.81 2.42 7.01
CA GLY A 27 -12.01 2.02 7.78
C GLY A 27 -11.72 0.86 8.73
N ALA A 28 -11.04 -0.17 8.26
CA ALA A 28 -10.65 -1.33 9.06
C ALA A 28 -9.69 -0.95 10.19
N SER A 29 -8.69 -0.10 9.91
CA SER A 29 -7.72 0.35 10.90
C SER A 29 -8.36 1.23 11.97
N ALA A 30 -9.24 2.17 11.56
CA ALA A 30 -10.01 3.00 12.48
C ALA A 30 -10.98 2.20 13.36
N ALA A 31 -11.49 1.07 12.86
CA ALA A 31 -12.31 0.14 13.63
C ALA A 31 -11.49 -0.79 14.56
N GLY A 32 -10.15 -0.69 14.58
CA GLY A 32 -9.27 -1.44 15.47
C GLY A 32 -8.67 -2.72 14.89
N ALA A 33 -8.88 -3.00 13.60
CA ALA A 33 -8.21 -4.11 12.93
C ALA A 33 -6.79 -3.73 12.50
N ARG A 34 -5.88 -4.71 12.44
CA ARG A 34 -4.60 -4.52 11.76
C ARG A 34 -4.84 -4.59 10.25
N SER A 35 -4.48 -3.53 9.55
CA SER A 35 -4.78 -3.38 8.13
C SER A 35 -3.52 -3.38 7.28
N TYR A 36 -3.59 -4.06 6.15
CA TYR A 36 -2.49 -4.24 5.23
C TYR A 36 -2.98 -4.09 3.79
N THR A 37 -2.14 -3.49 2.94
CA THR A 37 -2.36 -3.47 1.49
C THR A 37 -1.03 -3.57 0.76
N ALA A 38 -1.07 -3.87 -0.54
CA ALA A 38 0.11 -3.90 -1.41
C ALA A 38 -0.22 -3.29 -2.77
N THR A 39 0.72 -2.51 -3.33
CA THR A 39 0.53 -1.80 -4.59
C THR A 39 1.87 -1.53 -5.29
N ALA A 40 1.83 -0.87 -6.45
CA ALA A 40 3.01 -0.43 -7.22
C ALA A 40 2.65 0.67 -8.26
N SER A 41 3.52 1.66 -8.46
CA SER A 41 3.43 2.66 -9.56
C SER A 41 2.05 3.33 -9.67
N GLN A 42 1.33 3.14 -10.79
CA GLN A 42 0.05 3.77 -11.08
C GLN A 42 -1.02 3.47 -10.02
N GLY A 43 -0.97 2.29 -9.39
CA GLY A 43 -1.88 1.96 -8.31
C GLY A 43 -1.66 2.84 -7.08
N LEU A 44 -0.39 3.14 -6.75
CA LEU A 44 -0.04 4.08 -5.69
C LEU A 44 -0.49 5.50 -6.01
N LEU A 45 -0.35 5.93 -7.27
CA LEU A 45 -0.85 7.23 -7.71
C LEU A 45 -2.38 7.31 -7.63
N PHE A 46 -3.08 6.22 -7.96
CA PHE A 46 -4.54 6.19 -7.92
C PHE A 46 -5.10 6.23 -6.50
N MET A 47 -4.31 5.83 -5.50
CA MET A 47 -4.68 5.89 -4.07
C MET A 47 -4.07 7.09 -3.32
N ILE A 48 -3.43 8.05 -4.01
CA ILE A 48 -2.60 9.08 -3.36
C ILE A 48 -3.34 9.92 -2.31
N GLU A 49 -4.57 10.33 -2.58
CA GLU A 49 -5.38 11.09 -1.62
C GLU A 49 -5.62 10.29 -0.32
N ALA A 50 -5.98 9.01 -0.46
CA ALA A 50 -6.21 8.14 0.67
C ALA A 50 -4.92 7.86 1.47
N VAL A 51 -3.75 7.86 0.81
CA VAL A 51 -2.44 7.77 1.48
C VAL A 51 -2.25 8.97 2.42
N TYR A 52 -2.50 10.20 1.97
CA TYR A 52 -2.42 11.39 2.84
C TYR A 52 -3.44 11.33 3.99
N ASN A 53 -4.67 10.87 3.73
CA ASN A 53 -5.70 10.73 4.78
C ASN A 53 -5.29 9.73 5.86
N ALA A 54 -4.76 8.57 5.47
CA ALA A 54 -4.30 7.55 6.41
C ALA A 54 -3.22 8.10 7.37
N ALA A 55 -2.25 8.84 6.84
CA ALA A 55 -1.20 9.47 7.64
C ALA A 55 -1.74 10.58 8.55
N GLY A 56 -2.61 11.46 8.02
CA GLY A 56 -3.23 12.55 8.79
C GLY A 56 -4.09 12.06 9.95
N LEU A 57 -4.71 10.89 9.83
CA LEU A 57 -5.47 10.23 10.89
C LEU A 57 -4.60 9.44 11.87
N GLY A 58 -3.30 9.28 11.61
CA GLY A 58 -2.38 8.53 12.47
C GLY A 58 -2.68 7.04 12.54
N LEU A 59 -3.23 6.45 11.48
CA LEU A 59 -3.68 5.05 11.47
C LEU A 59 -2.52 4.08 11.24
N PRO A 60 -2.41 2.98 12.03
CA PRO A 60 -1.34 1.99 11.89
C PRO A 60 -1.61 1.02 10.73
N ILE A 61 -1.48 1.51 9.49
CA ILE A 61 -1.62 0.71 8.26
C ILE A 61 -0.24 0.38 7.71
N VAL A 62 -0.02 -0.88 7.33
CA VAL A 62 1.21 -1.30 6.64
C VAL A 62 0.93 -1.45 5.15
N MET A 63 1.79 -0.85 4.32
CA MET A 63 1.75 -1.00 2.87
C MET A 63 3.06 -1.58 2.37
N THR A 64 3.01 -2.70 1.67
CA THR A 64 4.15 -3.15 0.87
C THR A 64 4.07 -2.51 -0.51
N LEU A 65 5.11 -1.76 -0.85
CA LEU A 65 5.23 -1.13 -2.16
C LEU A 65 6.30 -1.86 -2.96
N ALA A 66 5.88 -2.59 -3.99
CA ALA A 66 6.81 -3.17 -4.95
C ALA A 66 7.20 -2.08 -5.95
N ASN A 67 8.27 -1.32 -5.63
CA ASN A 67 8.72 -0.15 -6.39
C ASN A 67 8.75 -0.41 -7.91
N ARG A 68 8.00 0.39 -8.65
CA ARG A 68 7.84 0.28 -10.10
C ARG A 68 7.77 1.66 -10.73
N ALA A 69 8.37 1.79 -11.91
CA ALA A 69 8.42 3.04 -12.65
C ALA A 69 7.05 3.68 -12.90
N ILE A 70 6.92 4.96 -12.59
CA ILE A 70 5.88 5.85 -13.10
C ILE A 70 6.33 6.28 -14.50
N GLY A 71 5.62 5.86 -15.54
CA GLY A 71 6.05 6.11 -16.90
C GLY A 71 4.91 6.41 -17.86
N ALA A 72 5.17 7.38 -18.72
CA ALA A 72 4.56 7.50 -20.04
C ALA A 72 5.72 7.51 -21.07
N PRO A 73 5.95 6.41 -21.83
CA PRO A 73 5.13 5.20 -21.97
C PRO A 73 5.17 4.28 -20.74
N ILE A 74 4.24 3.31 -20.71
CA ILE A 74 4.12 2.33 -19.61
C ILE A 74 5.46 1.62 -19.37
N ASN A 75 5.87 1.55 -18.10
CA ASN A 75 7.06 0.83 -17.67
C ASN A 75 6.69 -0.10 -16.51
N ILE A 76 7.03 -1.38 -16.64
CA ILE A 76 6.79 -2.42 -15.63
C ILE A 76 8.05 -2.76 -14.82
N TRP A 77 9.18 -2.13 -15.15
CA TRP A 77 10.44 -2.31 -14.47
C TRP A 77 10.56 -1.39 -13.25
N ASN A 78 11.57 -1.68 -12.44
CA ASN A 78 11.74 -1.09 -11.12
C ASN A 78 12.52 0.23 -11.22
N ASP A 79 12.01 1.25 -10.55
CA ASP A 79 12.74 2.42 -10.07
C ASP A 79 11.98 2.94 -8.83
N HIS A 80 12.44 4.03 -8.21
CA HIS A 80 11.80 4.57 -6.99
C HIS A 80 10.84 5.74 -7.28
N THR A 81 10.46 5.98 -8.53
CA THR A 81 9.64 7.16 -8.87
C THR A 81 8.29 7.13 -8.16
N ASP A 82 7.72 5.96 -7.92
CA ASP A 82 6.44 5.78 -7.23
C ASP A 82 6.51 6.10 -5.74
N SER A 83 7.42 5.49 -4.98
CA SER A 83 7.60 5.82 -3.56
C SER A 83 8.01 7.29 -3.37
N MET A 84 8.85 7.82 -4.27
CA MET A 84 9.27 9.21 -4.23
C MET A 84 8.13 10.19 -4.56
N ALA A 85 7.11 9.78 -5.31
CA ALA A 85 5.93 10.60 -5.58
C ALA A 85 5.07 10.84 -4.32
N VAL A 86 5.17 9.96 -3.31
CA VAL A 86 4.45 10.08 -2.04
C VAL A 86 5.37 10.34 -0.85
N ARG A 87 6.61 10.79 -1.07
CA ARG A 87 7.59 11.07 0.00
C ARG A 87 7.07 12.07 1.05
N ASP A 88 6.24 13.02 0.61
CA ASP A 88 5.71 14.11 1.42
C ASP A 88 4.33 13.77 2.02
N SER A 89 3.91 12.51 1.95
CA SER A 89 2.59 12.04 2.44
C SER A 89 2.51 11.81 3.94
N GLY A 90 3.62 11.91 4.67
CA GLY A 90 3.69 11.60 6.10
C GLY A 90 3.85 10.11 6.42
N TRP A 91 3.96 9.26 5.41
CA TRP A 91 4.27 7.84 5.59
C TRP A 91 5.74 7.60 5.92
N ILE A 92 6.00 6.68 6.85
CA ILE A 92 7.34 6.17 7.10
C ILE A 92 7.69 5.18 6.00
N GLN A 93 8.73 5.50 5.22
CA GLN A 93 9.19 4.64 4.11
C GLN A 93 10.46 3.89 4.54
N LEU A 94 10.40 2.56 4.50
CA LEU A 94 11.53 1.66 4.71
C LEU A 94 11.82 0.93 3.41
N TYR A 95 13.11 0.83 3.06
CA TYR A 95 13.57 0.20 1.82
C TYR A 95 14.37 -1.05 2.15
N ALA A 96 14.06 -2.14 1.45
CA ALA A 96 14.79 -3.39 1.51
C ALA A 96 15.64 -3.53 0.24
N GLU A 97 16.95 -3.76 0.38
CA GLU A 97 17.85 -3.98 -0.75
C GLU A 97 17.80 -5.43 -1.22
N THR A 98 17.65 -6.35 -0.27
CA THR A 98 17.66 -7.78 -0.54
C THR A 98 16.35 -8.44 -0.14
N ASN A 99 16.10 -9.63 -0.68
CA ASN A 99 14.96 -10.45 -0.28
C ASN A 99 15.00 -10.82 1.22
N GLN A 100 16.18 -10.88 1.83
CA GLN A 100 16.31 -11.21 3.26
C GLN A 100 15.91 -10.01 4.13
N ASP A 101 16.13 -8.78 3.67
CA ASP A 101 15.68 -7.57 4.38
C ASP A 101 14.16 -7.38 4.28
N ALA A 102 13.53 -7.97 3.26
CA ALA A 102 12.10 -7.88 3.00
C ALA A 102 11.25 -8.92 3.78
N VAL A 103 11.88 -9.92 4.42
CA VAL A 103 11.24 -11.09 5.05
C VAL A 103 11.48 -11.14 6.55
#